data_AF-A0A1L6PU04-F1
#
_entry.id   AF-A0A1L6PU04-F1
#
_cell.length_a   1.000
_cell.length_b   1.000
_cell.length_c   1.000
_cell.angle_alpha   90.00
_cell.angle_beta   90.00
_cell.angle_gamma   90.00
#
_symmetry.space_group_name_H-M   'P 1'
#
loop_
_entity.id
_entity.type
_entity.pdbx_description
1 polymer ?
#
loop_
_entity_poly.entity_id
_entity_poly.type
_entity_poly.pdbx_seq_one_letter_code
_entity_poly.pdbx_strand_id
1 'polypeptide(L)'
;MAKQRITVCLPPCAPGEALNRAIAEAMAPFDMNRQDDLPDGGDGEWDYWYIASGWEFAVRPGYEDDPRIVRDGEEENKPRPRDRCDGGPKALLDLDADRVPVAEEAGRRWDAWQEFSAGYPAALPAHHFWARVRLDPQQRYSFKQARAEHESQPLIRAVYADPVLRERFGDDPVQFIAPDRDAYVAQRYADVLPTWALLTLDGRWIEGGTHEYRAAFNAYLDELPDTTVLVRVLYHS
;
A
#
# COMPACT_ATOMS: atom_id res chain seq x y z
N MET A 1 -18.73 2.86 7.69
CA MET A 1 -17.86 4.03 7.46
C MET A 1 -16.55 3.86 8.20
N ALA A 2 -15.43 4.11 7.53
CA ALA A 2 -14.06 3.97 8.04
C ALA A 2 -13.18 5.11 7.52
N LYS A 3 -12.12 5.43 8.27
CA LYS A 3 -11.09 6.36 7.80
C LYS A 3 -10.14 5.64 6.85
N GLN A 4 -9.99 6.15 5.64
CA GLN A 4 -9.11 5.62 4.61
C GLN A 4 -8.20 6.72 4.07
N ARG A 5 -7.21 6.32 3.27
CA ARG A 5 -6.21 7.25 2.71
C ARG A 5 -6.29 7.27 1.20
N ILE A 6 -6.15 8.45 0.63
CA ILE A 6 -6.10 8.69 -0.80
C ILE A 6 -4.85 9.52 -1.14
N THR A 7 -4.26 9.23 -2.29
CA THR A 7 -3.27 10.11 -2.91
C THR A 7 -3.98 10.96 -3.92
N VAL A 8 -3.90 12.27 -3.76
CA VAL A 8 -4.50 13.21 -4.70
C VAL A 8 -3.41 13.80 -5.57
N CYS A 9 -3.58 13.68 -6.89
CA CYS A 9 -2.70 14.26 -7.89
C CYS A 9 -3.33 15.55 -8.42
N LEU A 10 -2.63 16.67 -8.24
CA LEU A 10 -3.14 18.00 -8.57
C LEU A 10 -2.23 18.71 -9.57
N PRO A 11 -2.78 19.64 -10.37
CA PRO A 11 -1.95 20.59 -11.12
C PRO A 11 -1.03 21.39 -10.19
N PRO A 12 0.02 22.03 -10.71
CA PRO A 12 0.93 22.83 -9.90
C PRO A 12 0.18 23.92 -9.11
N CYS A 13 0.27 23.88 -7.79
CA CYS A 13 -0.33 24.87 -6.90
C CYS A 13 0.60 25.16 -5.71
N ALA A 14 0.39 26.32 -5.07
CA ALA A 14 1.12 26.67 -3.87
C ALA A 14 0.55 25.91 -2.64
N PRO A 15 1.38 25.55 -1.64
CA PRO A 15 0.89 24.99 -0.37
C PRO A 15 -0.07 25.91 0.40
N GLY A 16 -0.64 25.41 1.48
CA GLY A 16 -1.59 26.14 2.32
C GLY A 16 -2.98 26.27 1.69
N GLU A 17 -3.58 27.47 1.72
CA GLU A 17 -4.96 27.69 1.28
C GLU A 17 -5.22 27.32 -0.19
N ALA A 18 -4.25 27.57 -1.08
CA ALA A 18 -4.39 27.26 -2.50
C ALA A 18 -4.43 25.73 -2.72
N LEU A 19 -3.59 24.98 -2.01
CA LEU A 19 -3.61 23.53 -2.02
C LEU A 19 -4.92 22.98 -1.44
N ASN A 20 -5.36 23.46 -0.28
CA ASN A 20 -6.62 23.01 0.33
C ASN A 20 -7.81 23.25 -0.59
N ARG A 21 -7.85 24.38 -1.30
CA ARG A 21 -8.89 24.65 -2.31
C ARG A 21 -8.81 23.69 -3.48
N ALA A 22 -7.61 23.42 -4.00
CA ALA A 22 -7.42 22.48 -5.11
C ALA A 22 -7.82 21.05 -4.73
N ILE A 23 -7.51 20.60 -3.50
CA ILE A 23 -7.99 19.32 -2.97
C ILE A 23 -9.51 19.32 -2.88
N ALA A 24 -10.11 20.38 -2.30
CA ALA A 24 -11.56 20.51 -2.17
C ALA A 24 -12.27 20.43 -3.52
N GLU A 25 -11.77 21.15 -4.53
CA GLU A 25 -12.31 21.14 -5.89
C GLU A 25 -12.18 19.76 -6.55
N ALA A 26 -11.03 19.09 -6.39
CA ALA A 26 -10.81 17.76 -6.96
C ALA A 26 -11.67 16.68 -6.28
N MET A 27 -11.88 16.79 -4.96
CA MET A 27 -12.67 15.84 -4.18
C MET A 27 -14.18 16.13 -4.23
N ALA A 28 -14.61 17.35 -4.56
CA ALA A 28 -16.02 17.77 -4.59
C ALA A 28 -16.96 16.87 -5.41
N PRO A 29 -16.52 16.19 -6.50
CA PRO A 29 -17.33 15.20 -7.21
C PRO A 29 -17.58 13.88 -6.46
N PHE A 30 -16.96 13.67 -5.27
CA PHE A 30 -17.10 12.46 -4.45
C PHE A 30 -17.71 12.66 -3.03
N ASP A 31 -17.88 13.89 -2.50
CA ASP A 31 -18.78 14.25 -1.36
C ASP A 31 -20.13 13.49 -1.34
N MET A 32 -20.39 12.68 -0.33
CA MET A 32 -21.61 11.88 -0.20
C MET A 32 -22.87 12.71 0.05
N ASN A 33 -22.73 13.98 0.41
CA ASN A 33 -23.85 14.90 0.66
C ASN A 33 -24.27 15.69 -0.59
N ARG A 34 -23.66 15.44 -1.75
CA ARG A 34 -24.09 16.07 -3.01
C ARG A 34 -25.52 15.65 -3.35
N GLN A 35 -26.25 16.53 -4.05
CA GLN A 35 -27.61 16.24 -4.51
C GLN A 35 -27.66 15.70 -5.94
N ASP A 36 -26.57 15.85 -6.70
CA ASP A 36 -26.45 15.34 -8.07
C ASP A 36 -25.89 13.91 -8.07
N ASP A 37 -26.15 13.14 -9.13
CA ASP A 37 -25.60 11.79 -9.28
C ASP A 37 -24.06 11.83 -9.32
N LEU A 38 -23.42 10.76 -8.81
CA LEU A 38 -21.98 10.55 -8.97
C LEU A 38 -21.61 10.61 -10.47
N PRO A 39 -20.39 11.05 -10.81
CA PRO A 39 -19.87 10.90 -12.16
C PRO A 39 -20.07 9.44 -12.65
N ASP A 40 -20.47 9.25 -13.91
CA ASP A 40 -20.68 7.91 -14.47
C ASP A 40 -19.46 7.01 -14.23
N GLY A 41 -19.66 5.90 -13.51
CA GLY A 41 -18.57 4.97 -13.14
C GLY A 41 -17.63 5.48 -12.05
N GLY A 42 -18.03 6.48 -11.27
CA GLY A 42 -17.29 6.96 -10.11
C GLY A 42 -17.41 6.00 -8.93
N ASP A 43 -16.30 5.34 -8.60
CA ASP A 43 -16.10 4.72 -7.28
C ASP A 43 -15.67 5.81 -6.27
N GLY A 44 -15.98 5.63 -4.99
CA GLY A 44 -15.54 6.51 -3.90
C GLY A 44 -16.56 7.55 -3.43
N GLU A 45 -16.67 7.68 -2.11
CA GLU A 45 -17.51 8.67 -1.43
C GLU A 45 -16.76 9.25 -0.23
N TRP A 46 -17.14 10.44 0.26
CA TRP A 46 -16.64 10.97 1.53
C TRP A 46 -17.62 11.91 2.24
N ASP A 47 -17.60 11.99 3.58
CA ASP A 47 -18.28 13.06 4.36
C ASP A 47 -17.32 14.14 4.90
N TYR A 48 -16.06 13.80 5.20
CA TYR A 48 -15.00 14.76 5.47
C TYR A 48 -13.62 14.21 5.08
N TRP A 49 -12.67 15.13 4.92
CA TRP A 49 -11.27 14.83 4.63
C TRP A 49 -10.34 15.87 5.26
N TYR A 50 -9.07 15.51 5.41
CA TYR A 50 -7.99 16.43 5.80
C TYR A 50 -6.63 15.88 5.34
N ILE A 51 -5.66 16.77 5.13
CA ILE A 51 -4.26 16.35 4.93
C ILE A 51 -3.81 15.70 6.25
N ALA A 52 -3.33 14.46 6.20
CA ALA A 52 -3.03 13.69 7.39
C ALA A 52 -1.57 13.26 7.43
N SER A 53 -0.96 13.34 8.61
CA SER A 53 0.37 12.84 8.88
C SER A 53 0.43 11.31 9.00
N GLY A 54 1.64 10.74 8.97
CA GLY A 54 1.90 9.34 9.28
C GLY A 54 2.02 8.39 8.08
N TRP A 55 1.70 8.83 6.86
CA TRP A 55 1.92 8.10 5.59
C TRP A 55 2.67 8.99 4.61
N GLU A 56 3.85 9.40 5.02
CA GLU A 56 4.61 10.49 4.41
C GLU A 56 5.37 10.04 3.16
N PHE A 57 5.59 10.99 2.25
CA PHE A 57 6.61 10.85 1.21
C PHE A 57 7.99 11.20 1.78
N ALA A 58 9.03 10.57 1.25
CA ALA A 58 10.39 11.06 1.44
C ALA A 58 10.62 12.31 0.58
N VAL A 59 11.23 13.32 1.19
CA VAL A 59 11.71 14.51 0.48
C VAL A 59 13.03 14.19 -0.19
N ARG A 60 13.20 14.65 -1.43
CA ARG A 60 14.46 14.52 -2.15
C ARG A 60 15.59 15.25 -1.38
N PRO A 61 16.76 14.61 -1.19
CA PRO A 61 17.86 15.24 -0.48
C PRO A 61 18.23 16.62 -1.03
N GLY A 62 18.35 17.61 -0.15
CA GLY A 62 18.65 19.01 -0.50
C GLY A 62 17.43 19.90 -0.75
N TYR A 63 16.21 19.35 -0.71
CA TYR A 63 14.95 20.09 -0.85
C TYR A 63 14.12 20.13 0.44
N GLU A 64 14.69 19.76 1.58
CA GLU A 64 13.98 19.65 2.85
C GLU A 64 13.34 20.98 3.28
N ASP A 65 13.97 22.10 2.95
CA ASP A 65 13.46 23.45 3.25
C ASP A 65 12.75 24.13 2.08
N ASP A 66 12.48 23.42 0.98
CA ASP A 66 11.77 24.01 -0.15
C ASP A 66 10.35 24.39 0.28
N PRO A 67 9.93 25.66 0.09
CA PRO A 67 8.64 26.14 0.57
C PRO A 67 7.44 25.51 -0.14
N ARG A 68 7.67 24.73 -1.20
CA ARG A 68 6.62 23.98 -1.91
C ARG A 68 6.34 22.61 -1.30
N ILE A 69 7.15 22.15 -0.34
CA ILE A 69 6.90 20.91 0.39
C ILE A 69 5.74 21.12 1.37
N VAL A 70 4.78 20.21 1.33
CA VAL A 70 3.57 20.25 2.15
C VAL A 70 3.80 19.49 3.46
N ARG A 71 3.65 20.19 4.59
CA ARG A 71 3.72 19.59 5.92
C ARG A 71 2.51 19.96 6.79
N ASP A 72 1.38 20.16 6.13
CA ASP A 72 0.16 20.68 6.72
C ASP A 72 -0.67 19.59 7.43
N GLY A 73 -0.21 18.34 7.42
CA GLY A 73 -0.90 17.23 8.06
C GLY A 73 -0.91 17.34 9.58
N GLU A 74 -2.09 17.21 10.18
CA GLU A 74 -2.24 17.26 11.64
C GLU A 74 -1.37 16.18 12.31
N GLU A 75 -0.43 16.59 13.18
CA GLU A 75 0.52 15.70 13.84
C GLU A 75 -0.14 14.91 14.99
N GLU A 76 0.08 13.59 15.02
CA GLU A 76 -0.08 12.80 16.26
C GLU A 76 1.15 13.03 17.18
N ASN A 77 1.18 14.15 17.91
CA ASN A 77 2.01 14.40 19.10
C ASN A 77 3.55 14.19 18.99
N LYS A 78 4.14 14.09 17.80
CA LYS A 78 5.60 13.93 17.61
C LYS A 78 6.11 14.83 16.50
N PRO A 79 7.24 15.53 16.72
CA PRO A 79 7.83 16.36 15.68
C PRO A 79 8.27 15.49 14.50
N ARG A 80 7.75 15.80 13.31
CA ARG A 80 8.07 15.09 12.08
C ARG A 80 9.54 15.27 11.66
N PRO A 81 10.22 14.21 11.19
CA PRO A 81 11.53 14.33 10.52
C PRO A 81 11.49 15.26 9.30
N ARG A 82 12.57 16.03 9.06
CA ARG A 82 12.62 17.03 7.97
C ARG A 82 12.60 16.40 6.58
N ASP A 83 13.10 15.18 6.45
CA ASP A 83 13.11 14.38 5.23
C ASP A 83 11.75 13.75 4.91
N ARG A 84 10.70 14.08 5.67
CA ARG A 84 9.34 13.58 5.47
C ARG A 84 8.32 14.70 5.26
N CYS A 85 7.33 14.44 4.43
CA CYS A 85 6.27 15.38 4.08
C CYS A 85 4.95 14.71 3.70
N ASP A 86 3.85 15.44 3.77
CA ASP A 86 2.52 14.96 3.35
C ASP A 86 2.32 15.05 1.84
N GLY A 87 3.14 15.85 1.17
CA GLY A 87 3.05 16.08 -0.26
C GLY A 87 3.99 17.15 -0.79
N GLY A 88 3.86 17.42 -2.09
CA GLY A 88 4.61 18.44 -2.80
C GLY A 88 4.71 18.11 -4.30
N PRO A 89 5.35 18.98 -5.09
CA PRO A 89 5.67 18.67 -6.48
C PRO A 89 6.51 17.39 -6.58
N LYS A 90 6.16 16.49 -7.50
CA LYS A 90 6.84 15.20 -7.72
C LYS A 90 8.36 15.34 -7.83
N ALA A 91 8.86 16.39 -8.48
CA ALA A 91 10.30 16.68 -8.60
C ALA A 91 11.05 16.78 -7.25
N LEU A 92 10.35 17.19 -6.20
CA LEU A 92 10.93 17.40 -4.87
C LEU A 92 10.78 16.18 -3.96
N LEU A 93 10.10 15.15 -4.44
CA LEU A 93 9.92 13.90 -3.72
C LEU A 93 10.94 12.88 -4.22
N ASP A 94 11.35 12.01 -3.29
CA ASP A 94 12.07 10.78 -3.61
C ASP A 94 11.11 9.62 -3.44
N LEU A 95 10.44 9.24 -4.53
CA LEU A 95 9.51 8.13 -4.53
C LEU A 95 10.21 6.78 -4.33
N ASP A 96 11.54 6.71 -4.53
CA ASP A 96 12.32 5.47 -4.44
C ASP A 96 12.99 5.28 -3.09
N ALA A 97 13.11 6.33 -2.29
CA ALA A 97 13.75 6.31 -0.97
C ALA A 97 13.24 5.17 -0.06
N ASP A 98 11.94 4.88 -0.10
CA ASP A 98 11.35 3.76 0.66
C ASP A 98 11.17 2.50 -0.20
N ARG A 99 10.96 2.63 -1.51
CA ARG A 99 10.74 1.48 -2.42
C ARG A 99 11.98 0.61 -2.55
N VAL A 100 13.16 1.23 -2.71
CA VAL A 100 14.42 0.52 -2.93
C VAL A 100 14.84 -0.31 -1.71
N PRO A 101 14.90 0.21 -0.46
CA PRO A 101 15.24 -0.61 0.69
C PRO A 101 14.28 -1.79 0.92
N VAL A 102 12.99 -1.60 0.64
CA VAL A 102 11.99 -2.67 0.73
C VAL A 102 12.25 -3.76 -0.32
N ALA A 103 12.58 -3.38 -1.56
CA ALA A 103 12.93 -4.34 -2.60
C ALA A 103 14.21 -5.11 -2.28
N GLU A 104 15.24 -4.45 -1.75
CA GLU A 104 16.47 -5.10 -1.32
C GLU A 104 16.22 -6.10 -0.18
N GLU A 105 15.44 -5.71 0.83
CA GLU A 105 15.07 -6.60 1.93
C GLU A 105 14.21 -7.77 1.46
N ALA A 106 13.28 -7.53 0.52
CA ALA A 106 12.52 -8.59 -0.12
C ALA A 106 13.45 -9.59 -0.83
N GLY A 107 14.44 -9.11 -1.57
CA GLY A 107 15.45 -9.97 -2.21
C GLY A 107 16.18 -10.85 -1.19
N ARG A 108 16.69 -10.25 -0.11
CA ARG A 108 17.37 -10.98 0.98
C ARG A 108 16.46 -12.00 1.67
N ARG A 109 15.19 -11.64 1.90
CA ARG A 109 14.20 -12.54 2.49
C ARG A 109 13.89 -13.72 1.57
N TRP A 110 13.75 -13.48 0.27
CA TRP A 110 13.52 -14.54 -0.70
C TRP A 110 14.70 -15.51 -0.77
N ASP A 111 15.93 -14.99 -0.88
CA ASP A 111 17.15 -15.80 -0.96
C ASP A 111 17.27 -16.71 0.29
N ALA A 112 17.02 -16.15 1.47
CA ALA A 112 17.04 -16.91 2.72
C ALA A 112 15.90 -17.94 2.84
N TRP A 113 14.73 -17.65 2.27
CA TRP A 113 13.62 -18.61 2.23
C TRP A 113 13.95 -19.80 1.33
N GLN A 114 14.55 -19.57 0.15
CA GLN A 114 14.96 -20.66 -0.74
C GLN A 114 16.03 -21.55 -0.08
N GLU A 115 17.04 -20.94 0.55
CA GLU A 115 18.07 -21.69 1.28
C GLU A 115 17.47 -22.53 2.41
N PHE A 116 16.61 -21.93 3.24
CA PHE A 116 15.97 -22.63 4.34
C PHE A 116 15.03 -23.76 3.87
N SER A 117 14.16 -23.46 2.89
CA SER A 117 13.13 -24.40 2.44
C SER A 117 13.69 -25.59 1.66
N ALA A 118 14.86 -25.45 1.02
CA ALA A 118 15.56 -26.54 0.33
C ALA A 118 15.91 -27.73 1.24
N GLY A 119 15.99 -27.52 2.56
CA GLY A 119 16.22 -28.57 3.55
C GLY A 119 14.99 -29.44 3.88
N TYR A 120 13.82 -29.14 3.32
CA TYR A 120 12.55 -29.77 3.68
C TYR A 120 11.79 -30.28 2.45
N PRO A 121 10.90 -31.27 2.62
CA PRO A 121 9.90 -31.60 1.60
C PRO A 121 9.05 -30.38 1.26
N ALA A 122 8.67 -30.24 -0.01
CA ALA A 122 7.80 -29.16 -0.48
C ALA A 122 6.49 -29.15 0.33
N ALA A 123 6.09 -27.96 0.78
CA ALA A 123 4.84 -27.73 1.49
C ALA A 123 3.80 -27.07 0.57
N LEU A 124 2.53 -27.25 0.92
CA LEU A 124 1.38 -26.60 0.32
C LEU A 124 0.96 -25.39 1.17
N PRO A 125 0.51 -24.30 0.53
CA PRO A 125 0.05 -23.10 1.23
C PRO A 125 -1.28 -23.34 1.97
N ALA A 126 -1.59 -22.51 2.95
CA ALA A 126 -2.78 -22.64 3.80
C ALA A 126 -4.09 -22.61 3.00
N HIS A 127 -4.17 -21.78 1.95
CA HIS A 127 -5.36 -21.69 1.11
C HIS A 127 -5.73 -23.02 0.43
N HIS A 128 -4.74 -23.91 0.17
CA HIS A 128 -5.01 -25.25 -0.34
C HIS A 128 -5.90 -26.05 0.61
N PHE A 129 -5.61 -25.97 1.92
CA PHE A 129 -6.40 -26.65 2.95
C PHE A 129 -7.73 -25.95 3.21
N TRP A 130 -7.77 -24.61 3.18
CA TRP A 130 -9.03 -23.86 3.34
C TRP A 130 -10.01 -24.10 2.18
N ALA A 131 -9.50 -24.24 0.95
CA ALA A 131 -10.32 -24.59 -0.20
C ALA A 131 -11.00 -25.95 -0.02
N ARG A 132 -10.31 -26.96 0.53
CA ARG A 132 -10.89 -28.27 0.85
C ARG A 132 -12.05 -28.19 1.84
N VAL A 133 -11.97 -27.31 2.85
CA VAL A 133 -13.08 -27.07 3.80
C VAL A 133 -14.27 -26.45 3.08
N ARG A 134 -14.03 -25.42 2.25
CA ARG A 134 -15.08 -24.70 1.53
C ARG A 134 -15.81 -25.58 0.52
N LEU A 135 -15.09 -26.51 -0.10
CA LEU A 135 -15.60 -27.41 -1.14
C LEU A 135 -16.16 -28.73 -0.58
N ASP A 136 -16.20 -28.92 0.75
CA ASP A 136 -16.80 -30.10 1.37
C ASP A 136 -18.29 -29.85 1.71
N PRO A 137 -19.23 -30.29 0.84
CA PRO A 137 -20.66 -30.06 1.06
C PRO A 137 -21.21 -30.80 2.29
N GLN A 138 -20.49 -31.80 2.80
CA GLN A 138 -20.90 -32.62 3.93
C GLN A 138 -20.31 -32.14 5.25
N GLN A 139 -19.48 -31.07 5.23
CA GLN A 139 -18.81 -30.49 6.40
C GLN A 139 -18.06 -31.53 7.27
N ARG A 140 -17.56 -32.59 6.64
CA ARG A 140 -16.77 -33.65 7.30
C ARG A 140 -15.35 -33.20 7.58
N TYR A 141 -14.84 -32.27 6.79
CA TYR A 141 -13.54 -31.66 6.90
C TYR A 141 -13.65 -30.25 7.49
N SER A 142 -13.24 -30.12 8.75
CA SER A 142 -13.34 -28.87 9.51
C SER A 142 -12.13 -27.96 9.30
N PHE A 143 -12.31 -26.65 9.55
CA PHE A 143 -11.22 -25.68 9.56
C PHE A 143 -10.12 -26.03 10.57
N LYS A 144 -10.48 -26.64 11.72
CA LYS A 144 -9.53 -27.12 12.72
C LYS A 144 -8.63 -28.22 12.16
N GLN A 145 -9.20 -29.18 11.41
CA GLN A 145 -8.42 -30.23 10.75
C GLN A 145 -7.52 -29.64 9.66
N ALA A 146 -8.06 -28.74 8.83
CA ALA A 146 -7.30 -28.06 7.78
C ALA A 146 -6.09 -27.30 8.32
N ARG A 147 -6.27 -26.55 9.40
CA ARG A 147 -5.19 -25.86 10.09
C ARG A 147 -4.15 -26.82 10.64
N ALA A 148 -4.58 -27.88 11.32
CA ALA A 148 -3.69 -28.88 11.87
C ALA A 148 -2.87 -29.59 10.78
N GLU A 149 -3.49 -29.92 9.64
CA GLU A 149 -2.79 -30.51 8.50
C GLU A 149 -1.75 -29.55 7.91
N HIS A 150 -2.12 -28.29 7.68
CA HIS A 150 -1.20 -27.26 7.19
C HIS A 150 0.01 -27.09 8.13
N GLU A 151 -0.24 -26.93 9.43
CA GLU A 151 0.80 -26.74 10.46
C GLU A 151 1.63 -28.02 10.72
N SER A 152 1.14 -29.20 10.33
CA SER A 152 1.87 -30.46 10.47
C SER A 152 2.95 -30.68 9.41
N GLN A 153 2.93 -29.89 8.33
CA GLN A 153 3.92 -30.00 7.26
C GLN A 153 5.32 -29.70 7.80
N PRO A 154 6.36 -30.52 7.49
CA PRO A 154 7.68 -30.38 8.10
C PRO A 154 8.28 -28.97 7.99
N LEU A 155 8.18 -28.36 6.81
CA LEU A 155 8.66 -27.00 6.56
C LEU A 155 7.92 -25.96 7.40
N ILE A 156 6.58 -25.99 7.39
CA ILE A 156 5.74 -25.04 8.15
C ILE A 156 5.98 -25.18 9.66
N ARG A 157 6.05 -26.42 10.13
CA ARG A 157 6.35 -26.72 11.53
C ARG A 157 7.71 -26.18 11.96
N ALA A 158 8.72 -26.29 11.11
CA ALA A 158 10.05 -25.77 11.39
C ALA A 158 10.05 -24.24 11.52
N VAL A 159 9.36 -23.53 10.61
CA VAL A 159 9.19 -22.06 10.72
C VAL A 159 8.46 -21.69 12.01
N TYR A 160 7.36 -22.39 12.34
CA TYR A 160 6.52 -22.02 13.48
C TYR A 160 7.12 -22.40 14.84
N ALA A 161 8.09 -23.31 14.86
CA ALA A 161 8.82 -23.68 16.07
C ALA A 161 9.87 -22.63 16.49
N ASP A 162 10.32 -21.78 15.57
CA ASP A 162 11.33 -20.74 15.82
C ASP A 162 10.72 -19.34 15.63
N PRO A 163 10.57 -18.54 16.72
CA PRO A 163 10.06 -17.18 16.62
C PRO A 163 10.83 -16.29 15.65
N VAL A 164 12.15 -16.46 15.52
CA VAL A 164 12.99 -15.66 14.61
C VAL A 164 12.66 -15.98 13.16
N LEU A 165 12.48 -17.26 12.83
CA LEU A 165 12.06 -17.67 11.48
C LEU A 165 10.63 -17.22 11.18
N ARG A 166 9.74 -17.29 12.17
CA ARG A 166 8.36 -16.83 12.01
C ARG A 166 8.28 -15.32 11.79
N GLU A 167 9.05 -14.52 12.52
CA GLU A 167 9.15 -13.08 12.29
C GLU A 167 9.71 -12.78 10.89
N ARG A 168 10.78 -13.49 10.50
CA ARG A 168 11.44 -13.28 9.21
C ARG A 168 10.58 -13.66 8.01
N PHE A 169 9.93 -14.83 8.05
CA PHE A 169 9.20 -15.40 6.91
C PHE A 169 7.68 -15.17 6.97
N GLY A 170 7.16 -14.72 8.10
CA GLY A 170 5.74 -14.46 8.31
C GLY A 170 4.90 -15.75 8.44
N ASP A 171 3.58 -15.55 8.43
CA ASP A 171 2.62 -16.66 8.39
C ASP A 171 2.42 -17.11 6.93
N ASP A 172 2.41 -18.43 6.70
CA ASP A 172 2.29 -19.05 5.37
C ASP A 172 3.28 -18.51 4.29
N PRO A 173 4.59 -18.66 4.53
CA PRO A 173 5.61 -18.20 3.56
C PRO A 173 5.51 -18.87 2.20
N VAL A 174 4.92 -20.07 2.11
CA VAL A 174 4.69 -20.78 0.83
C VAL A 174 3.74 -20.00 -0.07
N GLN A 175 2.74 -19.32 0.51
CA GLN A 175 1.83 -18.47 -0.24
C GLN A 175 2.45 -17.10 -0.57
N PHE A 176 3.13 -16.49 0.39
CA PHE A 176 3.48 -15.07 0.30
C PHE A 176 4.89 -14.79 -0.21
N ILE A 177 5.77 -15.80 -0.28
CA ILE A 177 7.07 -15.71 -0.92
C ILE A 177 6.98 -16.45 -2.25
N ALA A 178 6.79 -15.70 -3.34
CA ALA A 178 6.57 -16.25 -4.67
C ALA A 178 7.77 -17.09 -5.15
N PRO A 179 7.54 -18.08 -6.02
CA PRO A 179 8.63 -18.94 -6.53
C PRO A 179 9.61 -18.18 -7.43
N ASP A 180 9.19 -17.05 -8.02
CA ASP A 180 10.05 -16.19 -8.82
C ASP A 180 10.55 -15.00 -7.99
N ARG A 181 11.87 -14.84 -7.92
CA ARG A 181 12.52 -13.81 -7.10
C ARG A 181 12.19 -12.41 -7.58
N ASP A 182 12.27 -12.18 -8.88
CA ASP A 182 12.12 -10.85 -9.45
C ASP A 182 10.67 -10.38 -9.35
N ALA A 183 9.69 -11.27 -9.58
CA ALA A 183 8.28 -10.99 -9.36
C ALA A 183 7.97 -10.71 -7.89
N TYR A 184 8.56 -11.48 -6.95
CA TYR A 184 8.41 -11.21 -5.52
C TYR A 184 8.94 -9.82 -5.16
N VAL A 185 10.17 -9.50 -5.58
CA VAL A 185 10.79 -8.19 -5.31
C VAL A 185 9.99 -7.06 -5.93
N ALA A 186 9.57 -7.18 -7.19
CA ALA A 186 8.75 -6.19 -7.87
C ALA A 186 7.40 -5.96 -7.18
N GLN A 187 6.77 -7.02 -6.67
CA GLN A 187 5.54 -6.90 -5.90
C GLN A 187 5.78 -6.11 -4.59
N ARG A 188 6.84 -6.42 -3.85
CA ARG A 188 7.15 -5.72 -2.59
C ARG A 188 7.53 -4.25 -2.83
N TYR A 189 8.22 -3.96 -3.92
CA TYR A 189 8.50 -2.60 -4.38
C TYR A 189 7.19 -1.84 -4.67
N ALA A 190 6.28 -2.45 -5.43
CA ALA A 190 5.01 -1.84 -5.81
C ALA A 190 4.03 -1.64 -4.63
N ASP A 191 4.17 -2.41 -3.55
CA ASP A 191 3.31 -2.31 -2.35
C ASP A 191 3.58 -1.05 -1.50
N VAL A 192 4.71 -0.33 -1.70
CA VAL A 192 5.16 0.73 -0.77
C VAL A 192 4.38 2.04 -0.88
N LEU A 193 4.18 2.53 -2.10
CA LEU A 193 3.54 3.83 -2.33
C LEU A 193 2.00 3.82 -2.34
N PRO A 194 1.30 2.79 -2.85
CA PRO A 194 -0.14 2.85 -3.02
C PRO A 194 -0.91 3.13 -1.72
N THR A 195 -1.88 4.04 -1.81
CA THR A 195 -2.90 4.26 -0.77
C THR A 195 -4.12 3.38 -0.99
N TRP A 196 -5.17 3.55 -0.18
CA TRP A 196 -6.42 2.84 -0.44
C TRP A 196 -7.07 3.31 -1.74
N ALA A 197 -6.94 4.60 -2.06
CA ALA A 197 -7.42 5.16 -3.32
C ALA A 197 -6.38 6.07 -3.97
N LEU A 198 -6.58 6.35 -5.26
CA LEU A 198 -5.84 7.34 -6.04
C LEU A 198 -6.83 8.26 -6.73
N LEU A 199 -6.73 9.57 -6.49
CA LEU A 199 -7.43 10.58 -7.28
C LEU A 199 -6.46 11.13 -8.31
N THR A 200 -6.68 10.72 -9.55
CA THR A 200 -5.85 11.07 -10.71
C THR A 200 -6.02 12.54 -11.11
N LEU A 201 -5.03 13.08 -11.84
CA LEU A 201 -5.01 14.46 -12.34
C LEU A 201 -6.19 14.79 -13.27
N ASP A 202 -6.72 13.78 -13.97
CA ASP A 202 -7.91 13.88 -14.82
C ASP A 202 -9.23 13.68 -14.05
N GLY A 203 -9.18 13.61 -12.71
CA GLY A 203 -10.36 13.58 -11.84
C GLY A 203 -11.00 12.21 -11.67
N ARG A 204 -10.34 11.12 -12.08
CA ARG A 204 -10.82 9.76 -11.80
C ARG A 204 -10.38 9.32 -10.41
N TRP A 205 -11.34 8.85 -9.62
CA TRP A 205 -11.10 8.12 -8.39
C TRP A 205 -10.92 6.64 -8.71
N ILE A 206 -9.82 6.06 -8.24
CA ILE A 206 -9.50 4.65 -8.43
C ILE A 206 -9.36 4.02 -7.05
N GLU A 207 -10.29 3.12 -6.72
CA GLU A 207 -10.19 2.32 -5.50
C GLU A 207 -9.15 1.22 -5.64
N GLY A 208 -8.47 0.96 -4.53
CA GLY A 208 -7.42 -0.03 -4.42
C GLY A 208 -7.92 -1.39 -3.96
N GLY A 209 -6.97 -2.20 -3.51
CA GLY A 209 -7.24 -3.54 -2.96
C GLY A 209 -6.86 -4.71 -3.88
N THR A 210 -6.50 -4.44 -5.13
CA THR A 210 -6.02 -5.46 -6.08
C THR A 210 -4.53 -5.34 -6.34
N HIS A 211 -3.93 -6.39 -6.92
CA HIS A 211 -2.52 -6.35 -7.33
C HIS A 211 -2.33 -5.45 -8.55
N GLU A 212 -3.29 -5.49 -9.48
CA GLU A 212 -3.35 -4.66 -10.67
C GLU A 212 -3.39 -3.17 -10.31
N TYR A 213 -4.15 -2.80 -9.26
CA TYR A 213 -4.18 -1.43 -8.75
C TYR A 213 -2.79 -0.95 -8.34
N ARG A 214 -2.01 -1.77 -7.63
CA ARG A 214 -0.69 -1.36 -7.14
C ARG A 214 0.30 -1.11 -8.27
N ALA A 215 0.28 -1.98 -9.28
CA ALA A 215 1.09 -1.79 -10.48
C ALA A 215 0.66 -0.51 -11.23
N ALA A 216 -0.65 -0.33 -11.45
CA ALA A 216 -1.20 0.85 -12.12
C ALA A 216 -0.91 2.15 -11.35
N PHE A 217 -0.99 2.14 -10.02
CA PHE A 217 -0.70 3.27 -9.16
C PHE A 217 0.74 3.75 -9.34
N ASN A 218 1.71 2.82 -9.28
CA ASN A 218 3.13 3.17 -9.44
C ASN A 218 3.42 3.69 -10.85
N ALA A 219 2.97 2.96 -11.89
CA ALA A 219 3.15 3.38 -13.28
C ALA A 219 2.57 4.77 -13.52
N TYR A 220 1.37 5.03 -13.00
CA TYR A 220 0.73 6.34 -13.11
C TYR A 220 1.58 7.44 -12.46
N LEU A 221 2.05 7.25 -11.22
CA LEU A 221 2.88 8.26 -10.55
C LEU A 221 4.21 8.51 -11.26
N ASP A 222 4.85 7.46 -11.78
CA ASP A 222 6.14 7.58 -12.46
C ASP A 222 6.01 8.36 -13.79
N GLU A 223 4.88 8.23 -14.49
CA GLU A 223 4.57 8.94 -15.74
C GLU A 223 4.11 10.41 -15.54
N LEU A 224 3.76 10.81 -14.31
CA LEU A 224 3.30 12.18 -14.05
C LEU A 224 4.40 13.23 -14.32
N PRO A 225 4.02 14.42 -14.82
CA PRO A 225 4.92 15.56 -14.88
C PRO A 225 5.56 15.86 -13.53
N ASP A 226 6.82 16.26 -13.55
CA ASP A 226 7.59 16.60 -12.34
C ASP A 226 7.00 17.77 -11.54
N THR A 227 6.17 18.60 -12.17
CA THR A 227 5.47 19.71 -11.54
C THR A 227 4.16 19.32 -10.87
N THR A 228 3.64 18.11 -11.11
CA THR A 228 2.40 17.62 -10.50
C THR A 228 2.56 17.55 -8.99
N VAL A 229 1.59 18.08 -8.26
CA VAL A 229 1.56 18.01 -6.80
C VAL A 229 0.93 16.68 -6.40
N LEU A 230 1.65 15.91 -5.59
CA LEU A 230 1.16 14.71 -4.94
C LEU A 230 0.90 15.04 -3.48
N VAL A 231 -0.28 14.71 -2.94
CA VAL A 231 -0.60 14.92 -1.53
C VAL A 231 -1.38 13.76 -0.94
N ARG A 232 -1.04 13.38 0.30
CA ARG A 232 -1.71 12.32 1.04
C ARG A 232 -2.83 12.93 1.88
N VAL A 233 -4.04 12.42 1.65
CA VAL A 233 -5.26 12.89 2.30
C VAL A 233 -5.90 11.71 3.02
N LEU A 234 -6.37 11.95 4.23
CA LEU A 234 -7.27 11.05 4.91
C LEU A 234 -8.70 11.49 4.62
N TYR A 235 -9.55 10.54 4.27
CA TYR A 235 -10.98 10.75 4.07
C TYR A 235 -11.78 9.73 4.88
N HIS A 236 -13.03 10.05 5.17
CA HIS A 236 -13.97 9.15 5.84
C HIS A 236 -15.15 8.85 4.92
N SER A 237 -15.50 7.56 4.84
CA SER A 237 -16.54 6.99 3.96
C SER A 237 -17.14 5.74 4.58
#